data_AF-A0A535UD34-F1
#
_entry.id   AF-A0A535UD34-F1
#
_cell.length_a   1.000
_cell.length_b   1.000
_cell.length_c   1.000
_cell.angle_alpha   90.00
_cell.angle_beta   90.00
_cell.angle_gamma   90.00
#
_symmetry.space_group_name_H-M   'P 1'
#
loop_
_entity.id
_entity.type
_entity.pdbx_description
1 polymer ?
#
loop_
_entity_poly.entity_id
_entity_poly.type
_entity_poly.pdbx_seq_one_letter_code
_entity_poly.pdbx_strand_id
1 'polypeptide(L)'
;MVSWWALAIRGVAGILIGIAAFAWTGLTLLVLVTLFGAYLLVDGLFALVAGIRGGSWLVAVEGLLGLVAGGLVIWRPGIAAVALVYLIAIWAVLTGAAELGAAYFLRRILPSEWLLAVAGIVSIVFGVLLAI
;
A
#
# COMPACT_ATOMS: atom_id res chain seq x y z
N MET A 1 1.08 32.18 25.85
CA MET A 1 2.45 31.90 25.37
C MET A 1 2.63 30.40 25.40
N VAL A 2 2.71 29.73 24.24
CA VAL A 2 2.93 28.28 24.19
C VAL A 2 4.32 28.01 24.78
N SER A 3 4.39 27.24 25.86
CA SER A 3 5.66 26.91 26.49
C SER A 3 6.45 26.01 25.53
N TRP A 4 7.59 26.50 25.07
CA TRP A 4 8.48 25.80 24.12
C TRP A 4 8.81 24.37 24.54
N TRP A 5 8.88 24.15 25.86
CA TRP A 5 9.05 22.84 26.50
C TRP A 5 7.90 21.86 26.18
N ALA A 6 6.64 22.34 26.15
CA ALA A 6 5.47 21.53 25.86
C ALA A 6 5.43 21.17 24.37
N LEU A 7 5.92 22.05 23.51
CA LEU A 7 6.07 21.79 22.08
C LEU A 7 7.11 20.68 21.83
N ALA A 8 8.26 20.76 22.51
CA ALA A 8 9.32 19.76 22.42
C ALA A 8 8.86 18.37 22.91
N ILE A 9 8.18 18.31 24.05
CA ILE A 9 7.62 17.04 24.58
C ILE A 9 6.58 16.45 23.64
N ARG A 10 5.70 17.28 23.07
CA ARG A 10 4.68 16.81 22.14
C ARG A 10 5.30 16.28 20.84
N GLY A 11 6.37 16.90 20.37
CA GLY A 11 7.17 16.42 19.24
C GLY A 11 7.81 15.06 19.53
N VAL A 12 8.50 14.92 20.67
CA VAL A 12 9.11 13.64 21.09
C VAL A 12 8.05 12.56 21.27
N ALA A 13 6.92 12.86 21.91
CA ALA A 13 5.81 11.93 22.05
C ALA A 13 5.23 11.51 20.69
N GLY A 14 5.09 12.44 19.74
CA GLY A 14 4.66 12.14 18.38
C GLY A 14 5.65 11.24 17.63
N ILE A 15 6.96 11.45 17.80
CA ILE A 15 8.01 10.59 17.23
C ILE A 15 7.93 9.18 17.82
N LEU A 16 7.80 9.06 19.16
CA LEU A 16 7.66 7.77 19.83
C LEU A 16 6.40 7.02 19.39
N ILE A 17 5.28 7.73 19.24
CA ILE A 17 4.03 7.17 18.70
C ILE A 17 4.22 6.71 17.25
N GLY A 18 4.91 7.51 16.43
CA GLY A 18 5.25 7.12 15.05
C GLY A 18 6.09 5.85 15.00
N ILE A 19 7.14 5.77 15.82
CA ILE A 19 8.00 4.58 15.95
C ILE A 19 7.19 3.36 16.42
N ALA A 20 6.34 3.53 17.43
CA ALA A 20 5.48 2.46 17.94
C ALA A 20 4.46 1.98 16.88
N ALA A 21 3.91 2.89 16.08
CA ALA A 21 3.03 2.56 14.97
C ALA A 21 3.75 1.73 13.89
N PHE A 22 5.00 2.08 13.57
CA PHE A 22 5.83 1.27 12.67
C PHE A 22 6.20 -0.10 13.26
N ALA A 23 6.40 -0.20 14.57
CA ALA A 23 6.79 -1.44 15.24
C ALA A 23 5.68 -2.51 15.25
N TRP A 24 4.40 -2.13 15.13
CA TRP A 24 3.25 -3.06 15.16
C TRP A 24 2.68 -3.40 13.77
N THR A 25 3.28 -2.88 12.70
CA THR A 25 2.83 -3.02 11.31
C THR A 25 2.59 -4.47 10.89
N GLY A 26 3.41 -5.43 11.34
CA GLY A 26 3.30 -6.83 10.93
C GLY A 26 1.95 -7.49 11.26
N LEU A 27 1.41 -7.26 12.47
CA LEU A 27 0.12 -7.83 12.88
C LEU A 27 -1.05 -7.16 12.15
N THR A 28 -1.01 -5.83 12.01
CA THR A 28 -2.05 -5.08 11.29
C THR A 28 -2.15 -5.54 9.84
N LEU A 29 -1.00 -5.72 9.18
CA LEU A 29 -0.96 -6.14 7.78
C LEU A 29 -1.50 -7.56 7.60
N LEU A 30 -1.17 -8.48 8.52
CA LEU A 30 -1.67 -9.86 8.48
C LEU A 30 -3.18 -9.94 8.68
N VAL A 31 -3.74 -9.14 9.60
CA VAL A 31 -5.19 -9.04 9.80
C VAL A 31 -5.87 -8.49 8.55
N LEU A 32 -5.37 -7.39 7.98
CA LEU A 32 -5.93 -6.78 6.78
C LEU A 32 -5.89 -7.74 5.58
N VAL A 33 -4.77 -8.44 5.37
CA VAL A 33 -4.62 -9.43 4.31
C VAL A 33 -5.62 -10.58 4.49
N THR A 34 -5.81 -11.05 5.71
CA THR A 34 -6.76 -12.13 5.99
C THR A 34 -8.20 -11.70 5.74
N LEU A 35 -8.57 -10.50 6.18
CA LEU A 35 -9.89 -9.91 5.91
C LEU A 35 -10.10 -9.70 4.41
N PHE A 36 -9.07 -9.26 3.69
CA PHE A 36 -9.11 -9.13 2.23
C PHE A 36 -9.29 -10.48 1.54
N GLY A 37 -8.60 -11.53 2.00
CA GLY A 37 -8.80 -12.89 1.50
C GLY A 37 -10.23 -13.39 1.70
N ALA A 38 -10.83 -13.13 2.87
CA ALA A 38 -12.23 -13.46 3.14
C ALA A 38 -13.18 -12.66 2.24
N TYR A 39 -12.92 -11.37 2.02
CA TYR A 39 -13.67 -10.54 1.09
C TYR A 39 -13.61 -11.09 -0.34
N LEU A 40 -12.43 -11.46 -0.84
CA LEU A 40 -12.25 -12.05 -2.18
C LEU A 40 -13.04 -13.36 -2.36
N LEU A 41 -13.18 -14.17 -1.29
CA LEU A 41 -14.01 -15.37 -1.36
C LEU A 41 -15.49 -15.03 -1.52
N VAL A 42 -15.97 -14.06 -0.75
CA VAL A 42 -17.38 -13.62 -0.79
C VAL A 42 -17.68 -12.99 -2.14
N ASP A 43 -16.84 -12.05 -2.57
CA ASP A 43 -16.95 -11.36 -3.86
C ASP A 43 -16.86 -12.34 -5.03
N GLY A 44 -15.86 -13.22 -5.04
CA GLY A 44 -15.68 -14.24 -6.06
C GLY A 44 -16.86 -15.21 -6.16
N LEU A 45 -17.47 -15.56 -5.02
CA LEU A 45 -18.68 -16.38 -5.01
C LEU A 45 -19.87 -15.64 -5.66
N PHE A 46 -20.08 -14.37 -5.32
CA PHE A 46 -21.13 -13.56 -5.93
C PHE A 46 -20.91 -13.37 -7.43
N ALA A 47 -19.69 -13.04 -7.86
CA ALA A 47 -19.32 -12.89 -9.26
C ALA A 47 -19.51 -14.21 -10.03
N LEU A 48 -19.11 -15.35 -9.46
CA LEU A 48 -19.29 -16.66 -10.09
C LEU A 48 -20.78 -16.97 -10.31
N VAL A 49 -21.62 -16.77 -9.28
CA VAL A 49 -23.07 -16.98 -9.38
C VAL A 49 -23.69 -16.02 -10.40
N ALA A 50 -23.28 -14.75 -10.38
CA ALA A 50 -23.76 -13.74 -11.32
C ALA A 50 -23.36 -14.07 -12.76
N GLY A 51 -22.13 -14.51 -13.00
CA GLY A 51 -21.63 -14.90 -14.32
C GLY A 51 -22.36 -16.12 -14.89
N ILE A 52 -22.60 -17.15 -14.06
CA ILE A 52 -23.36 -18.34 -14.45
C ILE A 52 -24.80 -17.98 -14.78
N ARG A 53 -25.47 -17.19 -13.92
CA ARG A 53 -26.88 -16.80 -14.14
C ARG A 53 -27.06 -15.79 -15.28
N GLY A 54 -26.10 -14.89 -15.46
CA GLY A 54 -26.11 -13.87 -16.50
C GLY A 54 -25.55 -14.34 -17.85
N GLY A 55 -25.06 -15.59 -17.94
CA GLY A 55 -24.48 -16.15 -19.16
C GLY A 55 -23.15 -15.48 -19.59
N SER A 56 -22.49 -14.76 -18.69
CA SER A 56 -21.22 -14.08 -18.96
C SER A 56 -20.06 -14.93 -18.48
N TRP A 57 -19.36 -15.56 -19.43
CA TRP A 57 -18.19 -16.39 -19.12
C TRP A 57 -17.06 -15.56 -18.50
N LEU A 58 -16.92 -14.28 -18.87
CA LEU A 58 -15.89 -13.40 -18.32
C LEU A 58 -16.11 -13.18 -16.82
N VAL A 59 -17.35 -12.89 -16.42
CA VAL A 59 -17.72 -12.65 -15.01
C VAL A 59 -17.61 -13.95 -14.20
N ALA A 60 -17.94 -15.10 -14.80
CA ALA A 60 -17.77 -16.39 -14.14
C ALA A 60 -16.29 -16.73 -13.89
N VAL A 61 -15.42 -16.45 -14.87
CA VAL A 61 -13.97 -16.63 -14.74
C VAL A 61 -13.39 -15.66 -13.71
N GLU A 62 -13.80 -14.40 -13.72
CA GLU A 62 -13.42 -13.42 -12.70
C GLU A 62 -13.77 -13.92 -11.29
N GLY A 63 -15.00 -14.42 -11.09
CA GLY A 63 -15.42 -14.98 -9.81
C GLY A 63 -14.60 -16.20 -9.39
N LEU A 64 -14.28 -17.09 -10.33
CA LEU A 64 -13.41 -18.24 -10.07
C LEU A 64 -11.99 -17.80 -9.69
N LEU A 65 -11.42 -16.81 -10.39
CA LEU A 65 -10.12 -16.23 -10.06
C LEU A 65 -10.13 -15.58 -8.67
N GLY A 66 -11.21 -14.87 -8.31
CA GLY A 66 -11.41 -14.30 -6.98
C GLY A 66 -11.45 -15.36 -5.88
N LEU A 67 -12.16 -16.47 -6.10
CA LEU A 67 -12.19 -17.60 -5.16
C LEU A 67 -10.81 -18.24 -4.98
N VAL A 68 -10.09 -18.48 -6.08
CA VAL A 68 -8.73 -19.04 -6.04
C VAL A 68 -7.78 -18.09 -5.32
N ALA A 69 -7.82 -16.80 -5.64
CA ALA A 69 -6.99 -15.78 -5.01
C ALA A 69 -7.30 -15.67 -3.51
N GLY A 70 -8.57 -15.56 -3.12
CA GLY A 70 -8.99 -15.52 -1.72
C GLY A 70 -8.57 -16.77 -0.94
N GLY A 71 -8.70 -17.95 -1.54
CA GLY A 71 -8.26 -19.21 -0.95
C GLY A 71 -6.74 -19.26 -0.73
N LEU A 72 -5.95 -18.81 -1.70
CA LEU A 72 -4.49 -18.71 -1.58
C LEU A 72 -4.07 -17.73 -0.47
N VAL A 73 -4.75 -16.58 -0.39
CA VAL A 73 -4.48 -15.57 0.65
C VAL A 73 -4.76 -16.13 2.05
N ILE A 74 -5.89 -16.81 2.25
CA ILE A 74 -6.23 -17.40 3.57
C ILE A 74 -5.30 -18.57 3.93
N TRP A 75 -4.89 -19.38 2.95
CA TRP A 75 -4.01 -20.51 3.24
C TRP A 75 -2.61 -20.06 3.66
N ARG A 76 -2.10 -18.98 3.07
CA ARG A 76 -0.76 -18.44 3.38
C ARG A 76 -0.78 -16.91 3.48
N PRO A 77 -1.36 -16.34 4.54
CA PRO A 77 -1.51 -14.88 4.69
C PRO A 77 -0.15 -14.18 4.76
N GLY A 78 0.88 -14.84 5.28
CA GLY A 78 2.24 -14.29 5.28
C GLY A 78 2.81 -14.07 3.88
N ILE A 79 2.51 -14.94 2.91
CA ILE A 79 2.99 -14.77 1.53
C ILE A 79 2.23 -13.63 0.85
N ALA A 80 0.91 -13.58 1.03
CA ALA A 80 0.09 -12.49 0.50
C ALA A 80 0.49 -11.14 1.11
N ALA A 81 0.82 -11.10 2.40
CA ALA A 81 1.38 -9.92 3.07
C ALA A 81 2.69 -9.45 2.43
N VAL A 82 3.64 -10.37 2.22
CA VAL A 82 4.91 -10.05 1.55
C VAL A 82 4.69 -9.58 0.11
N ALA A 83 3.78 -10.21 -0.63
CA ALA A 83 3.43 -9.78 -1.99
C ALA A 83 2.85 -8.36 -2.02
N LEU A 84 1.98 -8.00 -1.06
CA LEU A 84 1.49 -6.63 -0.92
C LEU A 84 2.62 -5.65 -0.59
N VAL A 85 3.56 -6.01 0.30
CA VAL A 85 4.71 -5.16 0.63
C VAL A 85 5.56 -4.90 -0.61
N TYR A 86 5.87 -5.93 -1.40
CA TYR A 86 6.60 -5.75 -2.66
C TYR A 86 5.82 -4.92 -3.68
N LEU A 87 4.51 -5.10 -3.79
CA LEU A 87 3.68 -4.28 -4.67
C LEU A 87 3.76 -2.79 -4.27
N ILE A 88 3.67 -2.49 -2.97
CA ILE A 88 3.79 -1.13 -2.43
C ILE A 88 5.21 -0.59 -2.69
N ALA A 89 6.24 -1.42 -2.49
CA ALA A 89 7.63 -1.04 -2.74
C ALA A 89 7.85 -0.65 -4.21
N ILE A 90 7.39 -1.48 -5.15
CA ILE A 90 7.46 -1.20 -6.59
C ILE A 90 6.70 0.08 -6.92
N TRP A 91 5.49 0.25 -6.38
CA TRP A 91 4.68 1.45 -6.61
C TRP A 91 5.38 2.73 -6.13
N ALA A 92 5.99 2.68 -4.93
CA ALA A 92 6.75 3.79 -4.37
C ALA A 92 7.96 4.14 -5.25
N VAL A 93 8.72 3.13 -5.70
CA VAL A 93 9.85 3.36 -6.63
C VAL A 93 9.38 3.99 -7.94
N LEU A 94 8.30 3.48 -8.55
CA LEU A 94 7.76 4.02 -9.79
C LEU A 94 7.26 5.47 -9.63
N THR A 95 6.58 5.75 -8.51
CA THR A 95 6.09 7.10 -8.20
C THR A 95 7.26 8.05 -7.98
N GLY A 96 8.26 7.65 -7.21
CA GLY A 96 9.42 8.49 -6.98
C GLY A 96 10.24 8.73 -8.26
N ALA A 97 10.34 7.73 -9.15
CA ALA A 97 10.92 7.91 -10.47
C ALA A 97 10.12 8.89 -11.34
N ALA A 98 8.79 8.82 -11.30
CA ALA A 98 7.91 9.75 -12.00
C ALA A 98 8.02 11.18 -11.45
N GLU A 99 8.10 11.35 -10.13
CA GLU A 99 8.28 12.64 -9.45
C GLU A 99 9.64 13.27 -9.79
N LEU A 100 10.72 12.47 -9.82
CA LEU A 100 12.04 12.93 -10.27
C LEU A 100 12.02 13.36 -11.74
N GLY A 101 11.36 12.58 -12.60
CA GLY A 101 11.16 12.95 -14.00
C GLY A 101 10.38 14.27 -14.12
N ALA A 102 9.29 14.40 -13.38
CA ALA A 102 8.46 15.60 -13.35
C ALA A 102 9.25 16.82 -12.86
N ALA A 103 10.09 16.68 -11.83
CA ALA A 103 10.97 17.76 -11.37
C ALA A 103 11.93 18.21 -12.48
N TYR A 104 12.42 17.30 -13.32
CA TYR A 104 13.25 17.63 -14.48
C TYR A 104 12.46 18.30 -15.62
N PHE A 105 11.20 17.95 -15.85
CA PHE A 105 10.40 18.57 -16.92
C PHE A 105 9.78 19.92 -16.51
N LEU A 106 9.34 20.05 -15.25
CA LEU A 106 8.67 21.25 -14.73
C LEU A 106 9.61 22.32 -14.19
N ARG A 107 10.93 22.12 -14.34
CA ARG A 107 12.01 23.03 -13.88
C ARG A 107 11.99 24.47 -14.42
N ARG A 108 10.96 24.85 -15.17
CA ARG A 108 10.78 26.19 -15.75
C ARG A 108 9.40 26.79 -15.45
N ILE A 109 8.52 26.07 -14.75
CA ILE A 109 7.10 26.43 -14.61
C ILE A 109 6.68 26.55 -13.13
N LEU A 110 7.36 25.88 -12.17
CA LEU A 110 6.93 25.84 -10.77
C LEU A 110 7.99 26.38 -9.78
N PRO A 111 7.63 27.21 -8.78
CA PRO A 111 8.59 27.64 -7.75
C PRO A 111 9.04 26.54 -6.77
N SER A 112 8.30 25.42 -6.68
CA SER A 112 8.46 24.37 -5.66
C SER A 112 9.10 23.08 -6.19
N GLU A 113 9.90 23.16 -7.25
CA GLU A 113 10.60 22.05 -7.91
C GLU A 113 11.43 21.17 -6.95
N TRP A 114 11.99 21.79 -5.91
CA TRP A 114 12.79 21.09 -4.90
C TRP A 114 11.95 20.14 -4.03
N LEU A 115 10.66 20.45 -3.80
CA LEU A 115 9.77 19.57 -3.04
C LEU A 115 9.45 18.30 -3.81
N LEU A 116 9.30 18.37 -5.14
CA LEU A 116 9.08 17.21 -6.00
C LEU A 116 10.33 16.32 -6.05
N ALA A 117 11.51 16.92 -6.13
CA ALA A 117 12.76 16.17 -6.09
C ALA A 117 12.96 15.44 -4.75
N VAL A 118 12.69 16.12 -3.63
CA VAL A 118 12.79 15.53 -2.29
C VAL A 118 11.74 14.43 -2.10
N ALA A 119 10.48 14.66 -2.51
CA ALA A 119 9.43 13.65 -2.47
C ALA A 119 9.82 12.40 -3.27
N GLY A 120 10.36 12.59 -4.47
CA GLY A 120 10.78 11.48 -5.32
C GLY A 120 11.91 10.65 -4.73
N ILE A 121 12.93 11.32 -4.16
CA ILE A 121 14.03 10.64 -3.46
C ILE A 121 13.49 9.87 -2.24
N VAL A 122 12.68 10.52 -1.41
CA VAL A 122 12.10 9.90 -0.21
C VAL A 122 11.25 8.68 -0.58
N SER A 123 10.47 8.78 -1.66
CA SER A 123 9.61 7.70 -2.15
C SER A 123 10.43 6.51 -2.68
N ILE A 124 11.51 6.75 -3.43
CA ILE A 124 12.42 5.69 -3.88
C ILE A 124 13.11 5.02 -2.70
N VAL A 125 13.67 5.81 -1.77
CA VAL A 125 14.34 5.28 -0.58
C VAL A 125 13.36 4.44 0.24
N PHE A 126 12.14 4.94 0.44
CA PHE A 126 11.09 4.20 1.12
C PHE A 126 10.76 2.87 0.42
N GLY A 127 10.58 2.89 -0.90
CA GLY A 127 10.32 1.67 -1.67
C GLY A 127 11.47 0.66 -1.60
N VAL A 128 12.72 1.11 -1.68
CA VAL A 128 13.90 0.24 -1.53
C VAL A 128 14.00 -0.33 -0.12
N LEU A 129 13.77 0.48 0.91
CA LEU A 129 13.78 0.02 2.30
C LEU A 129 12.69 -1.00 2.61
N LEU A 130 11.52 -0.91 1.96
CA LEU A 130 10.47 -1.92 2.08
C LEU A 130 10.82 -3.24 1.38
N ALA A 131 11.71 -3.22 0.39
CA ALA A 131 12.05 -4.39 -0.42
C ALA A 131 13.18 -5.26 0.18
N ILE A 132 13.90 -4.74 1.18
CA ILE A 132 15.05 -5.36 1.86
C ILE A 132 14.60 -5.82 3.26
#